data_AF-A0A7C3T1I9-F1
#
_entry.id   AF-A0A7C3T1I9-F1
#
_cell.length_a   1.000
_cell.length_b   1.000
_cell.length_c   1.000
_cell.angle_alpha   90.00
_cell.angle_beta   90.00
_cell.angle_gamma   90.00
#
_symmetry.space_group_name_H-M   'P 1'
#
loop_
_entity.id
_entity.type
_entity.pdbx_description
1 polymer ?
#
loop_
_entity_poly.entity_id
_entity_poly.type
_entity_poly.pdbx_seq_one_letter_code
_entity_poly.pdbx_strand_id
1 'polypeptide(L)'
;MELDELDLEAVTPRQVRQYLKDKYVIVASNRGPAEFRRSPDGSIKAYRGAGGVVTAMSTALTATDAVWISTARTREDALVAREAPRQRLAMPPEKPQYWVKFIVPDKKDYHQYYSMVSNSLLWPLNHYLFDVIRRPVIDEAMHEAWKNGYRRVNRLFAEEIVREIRSTDKKPLVFLQDYHLFLCALYIRRRLPDVLIHHFTHSPWPQPDYLRLLPQPMRRELLQGMLANDVLGFHTHHYASNFLQCCREGEAVRVAVDPKRRVVRQGEREVFVRHYPISIDHENLERMSSREEVREQQARLRSLAGGRKLLVRVDRVEPSKNILRGLQAYEVFLRRHPHWHNRVVFANLLYPSRLELQVYRDLQREIEEYARAINREFGSLDWDPVYLEIEDNYPRSLAALKEFDVLLVNPVIDGMNLVSKEGAVLNQRQGVIILSVGAGAYQELRGAVLPVNPLDVVETAETILQALELGDRKRRALAKAAREVVQANTSFKWFLQQMRALRMVERLREEKGGERETFPSIPRYERFL
;
A
#
# COMPACT_ATOMS: atom_id res chain seq x y z
N MET A 1 14.44 -4.23 29.51
CA MET A 1 13.89 -3.13 28.70
C MET A 1 12.78 -3.68 27.84
N GLU A 2 11.54 -3.33 28.19
CA GLU A 2 10.34 -3.73 27.46
C GLU A 2 10.19 -2.90 26.17
N LEU A 3 9.52 -3.44 25.16
CA LEU A 3 9.51 -2.88 23.80
C LEU A 3 8.79 -1.55 23.64
N ASP A 4 7.87 -1.28 24.54
CA ASP A 4 7.03 -0.08 24.64
C ASP A 4 7.70 1.05 25.40
N GLU A 5 8.71 0.75 26.23
CA GLU A 5 9.60 1.73 26.89
C GLU A 5 10.85 2.06 26.06
N LEU A 6 11.12 1.31 24.99
CA LEU A 6 12.28 1.53 24.15
C LEU A 6 12.20 2.87 23.40
N ASP A 7 13.32 3.53 23.20
CA ASP A 7 13.43 4.59 22.20
C ASP A 7 13.38 3.96 20.79
N LEU A 8 12.43 4.37 19.93
CA LEU A 8 12.29 3.83 18.55
C LEU A 8 13.56 4.05 17.73
N GLU A 9 14.32 5.09 18.04
CA GLU A 9 15.58 5.41 17.38
C GLU A 9 16.72 4.48 17.85
N ALA A 10 16.57 3.84 19.02
CA ALA A 10 17.57 2.96 19.61
C ALA A 10 17.21 1.47 19.57
N VAL A 11 16.01 1.09 19.09
CA VAL A 11 15.61 -0.32 18.99
C VAL A 11 16.45 -1.02 17.93
N THR A 12 17.30 -1.93 18.38
CA THR A 12 18.09 -2.79 17.49
C THR A 12 17.28 -3.99 17.02
N PRO A 13 17.57 -4.57 15.84
CA PRO A 13 17.02 -5.85 15.40
C PRO A 13 17.21 -6.98 16.44
N ARG A 14 18.23 -6.89 17.29
CA ARG A 14 18.48 -7.83 18.39
C ARG A 14 17.39 -7.78 19.47
N GLN A 15 16.95 -6.58 19.86
CA GLN A 15 15.87 -6.41 20.85
C GLN A 15 14.53 -6.88 20.31
N VAL A 16 14.25 -6.65 19.02
CA VAL A 16 13.08 -7.21 18.34
C VAL A 16 13.09 -8.73 18.38
N ARG A 17 14.21 -9.35 18.01
CA ARG A 17 14.36 -10.81 18.07
C ARG A 17 14.16 -11.36 19.48
N GLN A 18 14.65 -10.65 20.50
CA GLN A 18 14.47 -11.06 21.89
C GLN A 18 12.99 -11.08 22.29
N TYR A 19 12.21 -10.07 21.89
CA TYR A 19 10.77 -10.03 22.13
C TYR A 19 9.98 -11.07 21.33
N LEU A 20 10.38 -11.31 20.09
CA LEU A 20 9.71 -12.28 19.24
C LEU A 20 10.09 -13.74 19.57
N LYS A 21 10.98 -13.96 20.54
CA LYS A 21 11.50 -15.30 20.87
C LYS A 21 10.40 -16.26 21.33
N ASP A 22 9.46 -15.80 22.14
CA ASP A 22 8.31 -16.58 22.64
C ASP A 22 7.04 -16.40 21.79
N LYS A 23 7.10 -15.56 20.75
CA LYS A 23 5.96 -15.22 19.91
C LYS A 23 5.98 -16.00 18.59
N TYR A 24 4.80 -16.27 18.06
CA TYR A 24 4.62 -16.80 16.71
C TYR A 24 3.96 -15.75 15.83
N VAL A 25 4.76 -15.15 14.95
CA VAL A 25 4.29 -14.07 14.09
C VAL A 25 3.65 -14.64 12.83
N ILE A 26 2.40 -14.27 12.60
CA ILE A 26 1.65 -14.62 11.40
C ILE A 26 1.29 -13.34 10.67
N VAL A 27 1.78 -13.20 9.45
CA VAL A 27 1.41 -12.09 8.55
C VAL A 27 0.43 -12.62 7.52
N ALA A 28 -0.65 -11.89 7.25
CA ALA A 28 -1.58 -12.24 6.18
C ALA A 28 -1.83 -11.03 5.29
N SER A 29 -1.69 -11.24 3.97
CA SER A 29 -1.95 -10.23 2.95
C SER A 29 -2.46 -10.90 1.68
N ASN A 30 -3.18 -10.15 0.84
CA ASN A 30 -3.63 -10.71 -0.43
C ASN A 30 -2.45 -11.17 -1.32
N ARG A 31 -1.41 -10.32 -1.44
CA ARG A 31 -0.18 -10.61 -2.17
C ARG A 31 0.94 -10.99 -1.21
N GLY A 32 1.58 -12.14 -1.44
CA GLY A 32 2.71 -12.60 -0.65
C GLY A 32 4.05 -11.96 -1.03
N PRO A 33 5.12 -12.31 -0.29
CA PRO A 33 6.48 -11.83 -0.53
C PRO A 33 7.18 -12.58 -1.67
N ALA A 34 6.53 -13.59 -2.25
CA ALA A 34 6.97 -14.35 -3.41
C ALA A 34 5.80 -14.58 -4.37
N GLU A 35 6.09 -14.55 -5.65
CA GLU A 35 5.21 -15.02 -6.72
C GLU A 35 6.03 -15.98 -7.58
N PHE A 36 5.47 -17.15 -7.88
CA PHE A 36 6.13 -18.16 -8.67
C PHE A 36 5.67 -18.07 -10.10
N ARG A 37 6.62 -18.13 -11.04
CA ARG A 37 6.34 -18.10 -12.47
C ARG A 37 7.18 -19.16 -13.18
N ARG A 38 6.63 -19.69 -14.27
CA ARG A 38 7.36 -20.58 -15.16
C ARG A 38 8.34 -19.77 -16.01
N SER A 39 9.60 -20.16 -15.98
CA SER A 39 10.67 -19.58 -16.78
C SER A 39 10.64 -20.15 -18.21
N PRO A 40 11.31 -19.51 -19.19
CA PRO A 40 11.38 -20.01 -20.57
C PRO A 40 11.97 -21.43 -20.68
N ASP A 41 12.86 -21.79 -19.75
CA ASP A 41 13.47 -23.13 -19.62
C ASP A 41 12.52 -24.20 -19.02
N GLY A 42 11.27 -23.84 -18.71
CA GLY A 42 10.26 -24.72 -18.13
C GLY A 42 10.31 -24.85 -16.60
N SER A 43 11.34 -24.33 -15.94
CA SER A 43 11.48 -24.37 -14.47
C SER A 43 10.55 -23.36 -13.79
N ILE A 44 10.10 -23.67 -12.56
CA ILE A 44 9.35 -22.71 -11.74
C ILE A 44 10.35 -21.93 -10.87
N LYS A 45 10.40 -20.61 -11.05
CA LYS A 45 11.28 -19.72 -10.26
C LYS A 45 10.46 -18.82 -9.35
N ALA A 46 10.99 -18.59 -8.15
CA ALA A 46 10.46 -17.62 -7.21
C ALA A 46 10.90 -16.21 -7.60
N TYR A 47 9.94 -15.31 -7.77
CA TYR A 47 10.18 -13.89 -7.94
C TYR A 47 9.77 -13.17 -6.66
N ARG A 48 10.62 -12.27 -6.16
CA ARG A 48 10.30 -11.50 -4.97
C ARG A 48 9.08 -10.63 -5.25
N GLY A 49 8.09 -10.70 -4.37
CA GLY A 49 6.91 -9.84 -4.41
C GLY A 49 7.33 -8.37 -4.28
N ALA A 50 6.85 -7.52 -5.19
CA ALA A 50 7.11 -6.09 -5.15
C ALA A 50 6.17 -5.39 -4.14
N GLY A 51 6.71 -4.42 -3.39
CA GLY A 51 5.92 -3.52 -2.53
C GLY A 51 6.55 -3.19 -1.18
N GLY A 52 6.13 -2.05 -0.61
CA GLY A 52 6.61 -1.56 0.67
C GLY A 52 6.32 -2.49 1.85
N VAL A 53 5.16 -3.17 1.85
CA VAL A 53 4.76 -4.11 2.92
C VAL A 53 5.64 -5.35 2.97
N VAL A 54 5.88 -5.97 1.81
CA VAL A 54 6.77 -7.12 1.67
C VAL A 54 8.15 -6.76 2.18
N THR A 55 8.70 -5.63 1.74
CA THR A 55 10.02 -5.19 2.17
C THR A 55 10.08 -4.89 3.68
N ALA A 56 9.14 -4.09 4.19
CA ALA A 56 9.08 -3.70 5.59
C ALA A 56 8.96 -4.89 6.54
N MET A 57 8.04 -5.80 6.23
CA MET A 57 7.78 -6.95 7.10
C MET A 57 8.85 -8.01 6.92
N SER A 58 9.33 -8.33 5.71
CA SER A 58 10.39 -9.33 5.53
C SER A 58 11.64 -9.01 6.33
N THR A 59 12.12 -7.76 6.33
CA THR A 59 13.31 -7.36 7.12
C THR A 59 13.11 -7.59 8.62
N ALA A 60 11.89 -7.39 9.11
CA ALA A 60 11.58 -7.60 10.53
C ALA A 60 11.29 -9.07 10.90
N LEU A 61 10.81 -9.86 9.93
CA LEU A 61 10.59 -11.30 10.08
C LEU A 61 11.89 -12.11 9.91
N THR A 62 12.94 -11.53 9.32
CA THR A 62 14.24 -12.19 9.14
C THR A 62 14.77 -12.71 10.48
N ALA A 63 15.03 -14.02 10.54
CA ALA A 63 15.47 -14.77 11.72
C ALA A 63 14.39 -15.04 12.78
N THR A 64 13.13 -15.20 12.33
CA THR A 64 12.01 -15.69 13.16
C THR A 64 11.35 -16.91 12.50
N ASP A 65 10.58 -17.70 13.26
CA ASP A 65 9.76 -18.78 12.70
C ASP A 65 8.44 -18.26 12.06
N ALA A 66 8.43 -17.01 11.60
CA ALA A 66 7.22 -16.36 11.12
C ALA A 66 6.64 -17.03 9.88
N VAL A 67 5.31 -16.99 9.78
CA VAL A 67 4.57 -17.48 8.61
C VAL A 67 3.84 -16.34 7.93
N TRP A 68 4.04 -16.23 6.63
CA TRP A 68 3.31 -15.32 5.76
C TRP A 68 2.25 -16.09 4.97
N ILE A 69 0.98 -15.82 5.26
CA ILE A 69 -0.15 -16.40 4.54
C ILE A 69 -0.60 -15.44 3.43
N SER A 70 -0.71 -15.92 2.20
CA SER A 70 -1.18 -15.11 1.07
C SER A 70 -2.01 -15.90 0.07
N THR A 71 -2.66 -15.24 -0.88
CA THR A 71 -3.35 -15.97 -1.96
C THR A 71 -2.35 -16.48 -2.99
N ALA A 72 -2.55 -17.72 -3.47
CA ALA A 72 -1.94 -18.17 -4.71
C ALA A 72 -2.57 -17.36 -5.87
N ARG A 73 -1.75 -16.63 -6.61
CA ARG A 73 -2.21 -15.74 -7.69
C ARG A 73 -1.91 -16.29 -9.07
N THR A 74 -0.92 -17.16 -9.17
CA THR A 74 -0.58 -17.89 -10.40
C THR A 74 -0.93 -19.37 -10.26
N ARG A 75 -0.95 -20.08 -11.40
CA ARG A 75 -1.08 -21.54 -11.39
C ARG A 75 0.13 -22.17 -10.71
N GLU A 76 1.30 -21.59 -10.94
CA GLU A 76 2.57 -22.00 -10.36
C GLU A 76 2.57 -21.85 -8.84
N ASP A 77 2.05 -20.74 -8.29
CA ASP A 77 1.85 -20.56 -6.84
C ASP A 77 1.05 -21.72 -6.25
N ALA A 78 -0.06 -22.09 -6.90
CA ALA A 78 -0.93 -23.17 -6.45
C ALA A 78 -0.26 -24.55 -6.55
N LEU A 79 0.60 -24.77 -7.55
CA LEU A 79 1.37 -26.01 -7.69
C LEU A 79 2.42 -26.12 -6.58
N VAL A 80 3.27 -25.10 -6.41
CA VAL A 80 4.32 -25.12 -5.37
C VAL A 80 3.72 -25.21 -3.96
N ALA A 81 2.55 -24.61 -3.72
CA ALA A 81 1.85 -24.71 -2.46
C ALA A 81 1.42 -26.15 -2.11
N ARG A 82 0.99 -26.93 -3.12
CA ARG A 82 0.53 -28.31 -2.94
C ARG A 82 1.69 -29.27 -2.72
N GLU A 83 2.81 -29.04 -3.39
CA GLU A 83 4.00 -29.88 -3.33
C GLU A 83 4.89 -29.56 -2.11
N ALA A 84 4.73 -28.38 -1.50
CA ALA A 84 5.53 -27.96 -0.36
C ALA A 84 5.31 -28.86 0.89
N PRO A 85 6.38 -29.31 1.57
CA PRO A 85 6.28 -29.99 2.85
C PRO A 85 5.50 -29.16 3.88
N ARG A 86 4.50 -29.77 4.53
CA ARG A 86 3.56 -29.07 5.46
C ARG A 86 2.88 -27.84 4.84
N GLN A 87 2.86 -27.73 3.50
CA GLN A 87 2.38 -26.58 2.75
C GLN A 87 3.10 -25.27 3.14
N ARG A 88 4.38 -25.35 3.54
CA ARG A 88 5.20 -24.18 3.89
C ARG A 88 6.39 -24.09 2.94
N LEU A 89 6.54 -22.92 2.32
CA LEU A 89 7.66 -22.58 1.44
C LEU A 89 8.66 -21.75 2.23
N ALA A 90 9.90 -22.22 2.32
CA ALA A 90 10.98 -21.45 2.92
C ALA A 90 11.37 -20.27 2.02
N MET A 91 11.53 -19.09 2.61
CA MET A 91 11.91 -17.88 1.87
C MET A 91 13.08 -17.12 2.52
N PRO A 92 14.14 -16.78 1.75
CA PRO A 92 14.45 -17.35 0.44
C PRO A 92 14.74 -18.87 0.53
N PRO A 93 14.53 -19.66 -0.54
CA PRO A 93 14.71 -21.11 -0.52
C PRO A 93 16.10 -21.57 -0.07
N GLU A 94 17.15 -20.85 -0.47
CA GLU A 94 18.55 -21.21 -0.20
C GLU A 94 18.99 -20.88 1.24
N LYS A 95 18.37 -19.87 1.83
CA LYS A 95 18.64 -19.43 3.20
C LYS A 95 17.32 -19.06 3.89
N PRO A 96 16.54 -20.06 4.35
CA PRO A 96 15.22 -19.85 4.95
C PRO A 96 15.27 -18.79 6.06
N GLN A 97 14.52 -17.70 5.90
CA GLN A 97 14.41 -16.62 6.89
C GLN A 97 13.02 -16.53 7.52
N TYR A 98 11.99 -16.94 6.78
CA TYR A 98 10.59 -17.05 7.18
C TYR A 98 9.89 -18.04 6.25
N TRP A 99 8.64 -18.38 6.55
CA TRP A 99 7.83 -19.31 5.78
C TRP A 99 6.72 -18.58 5.03
N VAL A 100 6.38 -19.05 3.83
CA VAL A 100 5.22 -18.61 3.06
C VAL A 100 4.24 -19.76 2.92
N LYS A 101 2.96 -19.46 3.08
CA LYS A 101 1.86 -20.39 2.87
C LYS A 101 0.83 -19.76 1.96
N PHE A 102 0.40 -20.49 0.96
CA PHE A 102 -0.63 -20.02 0.05
C PHE A 102 -1.99 -20.61 0.40
N ILE A 103 -3.02 -19.78 0.46
CA ILE A 103 -4.38 -20.24 0.29
C ILE A 103 -4.69 -20.30 -1.21
N VAL A 104 -5.41 -21.33 -1.63
CA VAL A 104 -5.76 -21.56 -3.04
C VAL A 104 -7.29 -21.47 -3.17
N PRO A 105 -7.87 -20.27 -3.28
CA PRO A 105 -9.30 -20.11 -3.52
C PRO A 105 -9.69 -20.60 -4.91
N ASP A 106 -10.95 -20.99 -5.08
CA ASP A 106 -11.51 -21.26 -6.40
C ASP A 106 -11.43 -20.01 -7.29
N LYS A 107 -11.25 -20.22 -8.60
CA LYS A 107 -11.08 -19.10 -9.55
C LYS A 107 -12.26 -18.11 -9.51
N LYS A 108 -13.49 -18.63 -9.36
CA LYS A 108 -14.72 -17.83 -9.26
C LYS A 108 -14.71 -16.99 -7.98
N ASP A 109 -14.44 -17.61 -6.83
CA ASP A 109 -14.35 -16.95 -5.52
C ASP A 109 -13.29 -15.86 -5.54
N TYR A 110 -12.10 -16.14 -6.10
CA TYR A 110 -11.02 -15.17 -6.21
C TYR A 110 -11.38 -13.99 -7.12
N HIS A 111 -12.02 -14.22 -8.27
CA HIS A 111 -12.49 -13.15 -9.15
C HIS A 111 -13.50 -12.24 -8.44
N GLN A 112 -14.48 -12.83 -7.75
CA GLN A 112 -15.49 -12.09 -6.98
C GLN A 112 -14.86 -11.31 -5.81
N TYR A 113 -13.93 -11.91 -5.09
CA TYR A 113 -13.20 -11.27 -3.99
C TYR A 113 -12.27 -10.15 -4.47
N TYR A 114 -11.42 -10.40 -5.48
CA TYR A 114 -10.35 -9.50 -5.89
C TYR A 114 -10.82 -8.47 -6.92
N SER A 115 -11.36 -8.93 -8.05
CA SER A 115 -11.70 -8.04 -9.17
C SER A 115 -12.99 -7.26 -8.89
N MET A 116 -14.05 -7.94 -8.42
CA MET A 116 -15.34 -7.30 -8.18
C MET A 116 -15.36 -6.51 -6.87
N VAL A 117 -15.22 -7.17 -5.73
CA VAL A 117 -15.38 -6.48 -4.43
C VAL A 117 -14.15 -5.64 -4.09
N SER A 118 -12.96 -6.21 -4.08
CA SER A 118 -11.77 -5.47 -3.62
C SER A 118 -11.43 -4.32 -4.57
N ASN A 119 -11.33 -4.55 -5.88
CA ASN A 119 -10.79 -3.55 -6.80
C ASN A 119 -11.85 -2.74 -7.57
N SER A 120 -13.10 -3.20 -7.67
CA SER A 120 -14.19 -2.43 -8.31
C SER A 120 -15.15 -1.76 -7.33
N LEU A 121 -15.14 -2.16 -6.04
CA LEU A 121 -15.98 -1.54 -5.00
C LEU A 121 -15.13 -0.88 -3.89
N LEU A 122 -14.31 -1.64 -3.17
CA LEU A 122 -13.58 -1.13 -2.00
C LEU A 122 -12.43 -0.18 -2.36
N TRP A 123 -11.69 -0.47 -3.42
CA TRP A 123 -10.60 0.41 -3.87
C TRP A 123 -11.11 1.79 -4.29
N PRO A 124 -12.12 1.92 -5.19
CA PRO A 124 -12.66 3.23 -5.52
C PRO A 124 -13.36 3.92 -4.33
N LEU A 125 -14.01 3.17 -3.44
CA LEU A 125 -14.56 3.71 -2.19
C LEU A 125 -13.49 4.39 -1.35
N ASN A 126 -12.39 3.69 -1.08
CA ASN A 126 -11.32 4.19 -0.21
C ASN A 126 -10.57 5.36 -0.84
N HIS A 127 -10.54 5.47 -2.17
CA HIS A 127 -9.80 6.51 -2.89
C HIS A 127 -10.70 7.65 -3.41
N TYR A 128 -11.99 7.66 -3.05
CA TYR A 128 -12.97 8.63 -3.55
C TYR A 128 -13.07 8.68 -5.09
N LEU A 129 -13.08 7.52 -5.73
CA LEU A 129 -13.08 7.37 -7.19
C LEU A 129 -14.42 6.89 -7.76
N PHE A 130 -15.49 6.86 -6.97
CA PHE A 130 -16.81 6.63 -7.53
C PHE A 130 -17.23 7.80 -8.41
N ASP A 131 -17.50 7.49 -9.67
CA ASP A 131 -18.37 8.31 -10.50
C ASP A 131 -19.82 8.05 -10.06
N VAL A 132 -20.23 8.67 -8.95
CA VAL A 132 -21.49 8.36 -8.24
C VAL A 132 -22.75 8.46 -9.10
N ILE A 133 -22.68 9.14 -10.25
CA ILE A 133 -23.77 9.22 -11.22
C ILE A 133 -23.93 7.90 -11.99
N ARG A 134 -22.83 7.17 -12.23
CA ARG A 134 -22.81 5.98 -13.09
C ARG A 134 -22.37 4.70 -12.38
N ARG A 135 -21.50 4.77 -11.37
CA ARG A 135 -20.87 3.63 -10.70
C ARG A 135 -20.53 3.94 -9.22
N PRO A 136 -20.55 2.93 -8.33
CA PRO A 136 -20.81 1.52 -8.59
C PRO A 136 -22.30 1.25 -8.80
N VAL A 137 -22.62 0.22 -9.58
CA VAL A 137 -23.95 -0.39 -9.58
C VAL A 137 -23.84 -1.61 -8.67
N ILE A 138 -24.57 -1.60 -7.56
CA ILE A 138 -24.56 -2.70 -6.58
C ILE A 138 -25.79 -3.57 -6.86
N ASP A 139 -25.67 -4.40 -7.87
CA ASP A 139 -26.69 -5.35 -8.34
C ASP A 139 -26.55 -6.72 -7.66
N GLU A 140 -27.39 -7.68 -8.07
CA GLU A 140 -27.36 -9.05 -7.57
C GLU A 140 -25.97 -9.70 -7.71
N ALA A 141 -25.26 -9.43 -8.81
CA ALA A 141 -23.91 -9.96 -9.03
C ALA A 141 -22.90 -9.41 -8.01
N MET A 142 -23.01 -8.14 -7.62
CA MET A 142 -22.18 -7.56 -6.56
C MET A 142 -22.53 -8.14 -5.17
N HIS A 143 -23.81 -8.34 -4.87
CA HIS A 143 -24.24 -9.00 -3.63
C HIS A 143 -23.72 -10.45 -3.53
N GLU A 144 -23.82 -11.20 -4.63
CA GLU A 144 -23.28 -12.54 -4.77
C GLU A 144 -21.74 -12.54 -4.61
N ALA A 145 -21.05 -11.59 -5.24
CA ALA A 145 -19.60 -11.45 -5.11
C ALA A 145 -19.16 -11.13 -3.68
N TRP A 146 -19.93 -10.33 -2.95
CA TRP A 146 -19.72 -10.08 -1.53
C TRP A 146 -19.86 -11.37 -0.70
N LYS A 147 -20.96 -12.10 -0.90
CA LYS A 147 -21.31 -13.29 -0.13
C LYS A 147 -20.40 -14.48 -0.41
N ASN A 148 -20.15 -14.77 -1.69
CA ASN A 148 -19.48 -16.00 -2.13
C ASN A 148 -18.02 -15.79 -2.53
N GLY A 149 -17.61 -14.56 -2.83
CA GLY A 149 -16.19 -14.20 -2.99
C GLY A 149 -15.61 -13.61 -1.71
N TYR A 150 -16.01 -12.38 -1.37
CA TYR A 150 -15.28 -11.58 -0.39
C TYR A 150 -15.29 -12.20 1.02
N ARG A 151 -16.46 -12.60 1.53
CA ARG A 151 -16.59 -13.35 2.79
C ARG A 151 -15.85 -14.68 2.76
N ARG A 152 -16.00 -15.43 1.66
CA ARG A 152 -15.43 -16.78 1.49
C ARG A 152 -13.91 -16.76 1.57
N VAL A 153 -13.25 -15.89 0.82
CA VAL A 153 -11.78 -15.79 0.81
C VAL A 153 -11.26 -15.26 2.16
N ASN A 154 -11.92 -14.27 2.78
CA ASN A 154 -11.58 -13.83 4.13
C ASN A 154 -11.68 -14.95 5.17
N ARG A 155 -12.69 -15.83 5.05
CA ARG A 155 -12.85 -17.01 5.89
C ARG A 155 -11.73 -18.04 5.65
N LEU A 156 -11.31 -18.26 4.40
CA LEU A 156 -10.19 -19.17 4.09
C LEU A 156 -8.88 -18.67 4.73
N PHE A 157 -8.59 -17.38 4.65
CA PHE A 157 -7.47 -16.77 5.38
C PHE A 157 -7.56 -17.03 6.88
N ALA A 158 -8.73 -16.77 7.48
CA ALA A 158 -8.93 -16.96 8.91
C ALA A 158 -8.78 -18.43 9.34
N GLU A 159 -9.26 -19.36 8.53
CA GLU A 159 -9.11 -20.80 8.78
C GLU A 159 -7.64 -21.22 8.75
N GLU A 160 -6.88 -20.72 7.78
CA GLU A 160 -5.46 -21.01 7.71
C GLU A 160 -4.67 -20.40 8.86
N ILE A 161 -4.97 -19.16 9.24
CA ILE A 161 -4.37 -18.51 10.42
C ILE A 161 -4.67 -19.33 11.68
N VAL A 162 -5.91 -19.78 11.88
CA VAL A 162 -6.28 -20.59 13.05
C VAL A 162 -5.56 -21.94 13.07
N ARG A 163 -5.38 -22.60 11.91
CA ARG A 163 -4.58 -23.83 11.81
C ARG A 163 -3.13 -23.59 12.20
N GLU A 164 -2.52 -22.52 11.69
CA GLU A 164 -1.15 -22.16 12.00
C GLU A 164 -0.97 -21.85 13.50
N ILE A 165 -1.88 -21.10 14.11
CA ILE A 165 -1.85 -20.83 15.56
C ILE A 165 -1.93 -22.13 16.37
N ARG A 166 -2.81 -23.07 16.00
CA ARG A 166 -2.96 -24.36 16.70
C ARG A 166 -1.78 -25.31 16.50
N SER A 167 -0.88 -25.02 15.57
CA SER A 167 0.30 -25.85 15.29
C SER A 167 1.50 -25.57 16.18
N THR A 168 1.37 -24.62 17.12
CA THR A 168 2.46 -24.19 18.01
C THR A 168 1.93 -23.79 19.39
N ASP A 169 2.77 -23.97 20.41
CA ASP A 169 2.49 -23.49 21.77
C ASP A 169 2.99 -22.05 22.00
N LYS A 170 3.66 -21.44 21.01
CA LYS A 170 4.13 -20.05 21.08
C LYS A 170 2.95 -19.08 21.06
N LYS A 171 3.09 -17.92 21.72
CA LYS A 171 2.04 -16.90 21.77
C LYS A 171 1.82 -16.26 20.39
N PRO A 172 0.64 -16.38 19.76
CA PRO A 172 0.42 -15.89 18.41
C PRO A 172 0.28 -14.36 18.33
N LEU A 173 0.94 -13.75 17.34
CA LEU A 173 0.77 -12.35 16.94
C LEU A 173 0.34 -12.31 15.48
N VAL A 174 -0.90 -11.88 15.21
CA VAL A 174 -1.47 -11.86 13.86
C VAL A 174 -1.43 -10.45 13.29
N PHE A 175 -0.85 -10.28 12.11
CA PHE A 175 -0.79 -9.03 11.36
C PHE A 175 -1.56 -9.17 10.04
N LEU A 176 -2.77 -8.64 9.99
CA LEU A 176 -3.60 -8.59 8.79
C LEU A 176 -3.28 -7.33 7.98
N GLN A 177 -3.14 -7.46 6.67
CA GLN A 177 -2.72 -6.38 5.80
C GLN A 177 -3.79 -6.09 4.73
N ASP A 178 -4.20 -4.82 4.73
CA ASP A 178 -4.93 -4.12 3.68
C ASP A 178 -6.40 -4.49 3.47
N TYR A 179 -7.07 -3.69 2.63
CA TYR A 179 -8.53 -3.71 2.41
C TYR A 179 -9.11 -5.03 1.91
N HIS A 180 -8.27 -5.91 1.41
CA HIS A 180 -8.68 -7.24 1.01
C HIS A 180 -9.12 -8.09 2.22
N LEU A 181 -8.57 -7.82 3.42
CA LEU A 181 -8.72 -8.65 4.62
C LEU A 181 -9.54 -8.00 5.74
N PHE A 182 -10.43 -7.05 5.43
CA PHE A 182 -11.21 -6.34 6.46
C PHE A 182 -12.10 -7.28 7.30
N LEU A 183 -12.55 -8.41 6.76
CA LEU A 183 -13.44 -9.35 7.47
C LEU A 183 -12.70 -10.48 8.18
N CYS A 184 -11.40 -10.65 7.92
CA CYS A 184 -10.65 -11.82 8.35
C CYS A 184 -10.62 -11.96 9.88
N ALA A 185 -10.38 -10.86 10.61
CA ALA A 185 -10.33 -10.85 12.07
C ALA A 185 -11.63 -11.36 12.73
N LEU A 186 -12.79 -11.05 12.15
CA LEU A 186 -14.09 -11.52 12.65
C LEU A 186 -14.16 -13.06 12.65
N TYR A 187 -13.67 -13.69 11.58
CA TYR A 187 -13.67 -15.15 11.47
C TYR A 187 -12.62 -15.82 12.35
N ILE A 188 -11.48 -15.16 12.61
CA ILE A 188 -10.47 -15.66 13.56
C ILE A 188 -11.06 -15.63 14.97
N ARG A 189 -11.67 -14.50 15.38
CA ARG A 189 -12.22 -14.30 16.72
C ARG A 189 -13.31 -15.27 17.13
N ARG A 190 -14.12 -15.75 16.18
CA ARG A 190 -15.12 -16.79 16.43
C ARG A 190 -14.51 -18.11 16.93
N ARG A 191 -13.24 -18.36 16.62
CA ARG A 191 -12.53 -19.60 16.96
C ARG A 191 -11.47 -19.40 18.05
N LEU A 192 -10.87 -18.21 18.10
CA LEU A 192 -9.83 -17.83 19.05
C LEU A 192 -10.17 -16.44 19.62
N PRO A 193 -10.97 -16.35 20.70
CA PRO A 193 -11.46 -15.06 21.21
C PRO A 193 -10.34 -14.16 21.76
N ASP A 194 -9.21 -14.74 22.20
CA ASP A 194 -8.15 -14.04 22.94
C ASP A 194 -6.84 -13.78 22.17
N VAL A 195 -6.71 -14.27 20.93
CA VAL A 195 -5.50 -14.05 20.09
C VAL A 195 -5.15 -12.54 19.99
N LEU A 196 -3.92 -12.12 19.72
CA LEU A 196 -3.63 -10.71 19.44
C LEU A 196 -3.64 -10.45 17.93
N ILE A 197 -4.46 -9.51 17.47
CA ILE A 197 -4.63 -9.19 16.03
C ILE A 197 -4.43 -7.69 15.80
N HIS A 198 -3.47 -7.38 14.94
CA HIS A 198 -3.26 -6.05 14.36
C HIS A 198 -3.69 -6.06 12.90
N HIS A 199 -4.53 -5.13 12.48
CA HIS A 199 -4.79 -4.88 11.06
C HIS A 199 -4.19 -3.54 10.63
N PHE A 200 -3.50 -3.51 9.50
CA PHE A 200 -2.99 -2.27 8.90
C PHE A 200 -3.62 -2.02 7.53
N THR A 201 -4.25 -0.86 7.35
CA THR A 201 -4.86 -0.44 6.07
C THR A 201 -3.89 0.45 5.28
N HIS A 202 -3.51 0.01 4.07
CA HIS A 202 -2.55 0.73 3.22
C HIS A 202 -3.20 1.71 2.24
N SER A 203 -4.48 1.51 1.96
CA SER A 203 -5.32 2.50 1.27
C SER A 203 -5.74 3.64 2.21
N PRO A 204 -6.21 4.78 1.67
CA PRO A 204 -6.91 5.76 2.48
C PRO A 204 -8.17 5.15 3.13
N TRP A 205 -8.75 5.86 4.10
CA TRP A 205 -10.05 5.51 4.66
C TRP A 205 -11.07 6.63 4.41
N PRO A 206 -12.26 6.31 3.87
CA PRO A 206 -13.26 7.31 3.51
C PRO A 206 -13.90 7.94 4.74
N GLN A 207 -14.38 9.17 4.57
CA GLN A 207 -15.27 9.82 5.52
C GLN A 207 -16.64 9.12 5.56
N PRO A 208 -17.41 9.33 6.62
CA PRO A 208 -18.66 8.60 6.84
C PRO A 208 -19.68 8.76 5.72
N ASP A 209 -19.90 9.98 5.20
CA ASP A 209 -20.86 10.20 4.10
C ASP A 209 -20.50 9.42 2.83
N TYR A 210 -19.21 9.25 2.56
CA TYR A 210 -18.78 8.46 1.41
C TYR A 210 -18.90 6.95 1.69
N LEU A 211 -18.63 6.50 2.93
CA LEU A 211 -18.88 5.12 3.36
C LEU A 211 -20.38 4.75 3.29
N ARG A 212 -21.28 5.71 3.53
CA ARG A 212 -22.74 5.51 3.47
C ARG A 212 -23.26 5.17 2.08
N LEU A 213 -22.47 5.40 1.02
CA LEU A 213 -22.77 4.93 -0.34
C LEU A 213 -22.79 3.40 -0.45
N LEU A 214 -22.11 2.67 0.45
CA LEU A 214 -22.24 1.21 0.52
C LEU A 214 -23.55 0.81 1.21
N PRO A 215 -24.23 -0.27 0.77
CA PRO A 215 -25.42 -0.78 1.44
C PRO A 215 -25.19 -1.06 2.92
N GLN A 216 -26.20 -0.81 3.73
CA GLN A 216 -26.12 -0.91 5.20
C GLN A 216 -25.52 -2.24 5.71
N PRO A 217 -25.89 -3.42 5.16
CA PRO A 217 -25.31 -4.69 5.57
C PRO A 217 -23.80 -4.79 5.27
N MET A 218 -23.34 -4.28 4.13
CA MET A 218 -21.92 -4.34 3.74
C MET A 218 -21.08 -3.40 4.62
N ARG A 219 -21.50 -2.15 4.81
CA ARG A 219 -20.78 -1.21 5.70
C ARG A 219 -20.74 -1.69 7.14
N ARG A 220 -21.83 -2.28 7.65
CA ARG A 220 -21.86 -2.90 8.98
C ARG A 220 -20.82 -4.01 9.10
N GLU A 221 -20.78 -4.90 8.12
CA GLU A 221 -19.86 -6.03 8.14
C GLU A 221 -18.40 -5.58 8.04
N LEU A 222 -18.09 -4.57 7.23
CA LEU A 222 -16.76 -3.96 7.16
C LEU A 222 -16.31 -3.42 8.52
N LEU A 223 -17.15 -2.60 9.16
CA LEU A 223 -16.82 -2.02 10.46
C LEU A 223 -16.71 -3.10 11.54
N GLN A 224 -17.59 -4.11 11.53
CA GLN A 224 -17.49 -5.25 12.46
C GLN A 224 -16.22 -6.08 12.24
N GLY A 225 -15.83 -6.31 10.99
CA GLY A 225 -14.59 -6.98 10.63
C GLY A 225 -13.37 -6.23 11.16
N MET A 226 -13.33 -4.93 10.92
CA MET A 226 -12.26 -4.05 11.42
C MET A 226 -12.24 -4.01 12.95
N LEU A 227 -13.39 -3.87 13.62
CA LEU A 227 -13.50 -3.84 15.07
C LEU A 227 -13.30 -5.21 15.75
N ALA A 228 -13.07 -6.29 14.99
CA ALA A 228 -12.66 -7.57 15.54
C ALA A 228 -11.14 -7.67 15.82
N ASN A 229 -10.37 -6.67 15.37
CA ASN A 229 -8.95 -6.51 15.67
C ASN A 229 -8.74 -5.86 17.04
N ASP A 230 -7.54 -5.99 17.61
CA ASP A 230 -7.14 -5.27 18.82
C ASP A 230 -6.54 -3.89 18.50
N VAL A 231 -5.80 -3.83 17.40
CA VAL A 231 -5.18 -2.61 16.90
C VAL A 231 -5.49 -2.43 15.43
N LEU A 232 -5.89 -1.22 15.06
CA LEU A 232 -6.09 -0.77 13.70
C LEU A 232 -5.08 0.33 13.37
N GLY A 233 -4.19 0.04 12.42
CA GLY A 233 -3.19 0.97 11.92
C GLY A 233 -3.57 1.59 10.58
N PHE A 234 -3.33 2.89 10.45
CA PHE A 234 -3.49 3.67 9.22
C PHE A 234 -2.20 4.42 8.90
N HIS A 235 -2.06 4.91 7.68
CA HIS A 235 -0.91 5.74 7.32
C HIS A 235 -0.91 7.12 7.97
N THR A 236 -2.08 7.75 8.03
CA THR A 236 -2.19 9.16 8.45
C THR A 236 -3.13 9.33 9.63
N HIS A 237 -2.94 10.42 10.36
CA HIS A 237 -3.87 10.87 11.38
C HIS A 237 -5.28 11.05 10.81
N HIS A 238 -5.39 11.57 9.58
CA HIS A 238 -6.65 11.85 8.92
C HIS A 238 -7.45 10.55 8.68
N TYR A 239 -6.84 9.52 8.09
CA TYR A 239 -7.51 8.25 7.83
C TYR A 239 -7.93 7.53 9.12
N ALA A 240 -7.07 7.55 10.15
CA ALA A 240 -7.42 7.04 11.47
C ALA A 240 -8.62 7.77 12.09
N SER A 241 -8.71 9.08 11.89
CA SER A 241 -9.82 9.89 12.40
C SER A 241 -11.11 9.66 11.62
N ASN A 242 -11.02 9.50 10.29
CA ASN A 242 -12.16 9.13 9.45
C ASN A 242 -12.76 7.79 9.91
N PHE A 243 -11.93 6.78 10.20
CA PHE A 243 -12.41 5.50 10.73
C PHE A 243 -13.17 5.65 12.06
N LEU A 244 -12.61 6.43 13.00
CA LEU A 244 -13.27 6.71 14.29
C LEU A 244 -14.62 7.42 14.08
N GLN A 245 -14.69 8.34 13.12
CA GLN A 245 -15.93 9.04 12.77
C GLN A 245 -16.96 8.06 12.18
N CYS A 246 -16.56 7.18 11.26
CA CYS A 246 -17.44 6.15 10.70
C CYS A 246 -18.00 5.21 11.77
N CYS A 247 -17.22 4.91 12.81
CA CYS A 247 -17.70 4.14 13.97
C CYS A 247 -18.69 4.93 14.83
N ARG A 248 -18.42 6.23 15.02
CA ARG A 248 -19.20 7.10 15.92
C ARG A 248 -20.60 7.40 15.41
N GLU A 249 -20.81 7.49 14.10
CA GLU A 249 -22.11 7.81 13.53
C GLU A 249 -23.19 6.74 13.78
N GLY A 250 -22.81 5.54 14.23
CA GLY A 250 -23.74 4.60 14.87
C GLY A 250 -24.74 3.90 13.94
N GLU A 251 -24.89 4.34 12.68
CA GLU A 251 -25.87 3.79 11.72
C GLU A 251 -25.58 2.33 11.33
N ALA A 252 -24.31 1.92 11.40
CA ALA A 252 -23.85 0.60 10.97
C ALA A 252 -23.40 -0.29 12.14
N VAL A 253 -22.84 0.29 13.21
CA VAL A 253 -22.36 -0.44 14.40
C VAL A 253 -22.69 0.33 15.68
N ARG A 254 -23.04 -0.38 16.76
CA ARG A 254 -23.28 0.22 18.07
C ARG A 254 -22.03 0.09 18.93
N VAL A 255 -21.27 1.18 19.05
CA VAL A 255 -20.00 1.24 19.79
C VAL A 255 -19.82 2.61 20.45
N ALA A 256 -19.05 2.67 21.53
CA ALA A 256 -18.62 3.94 22.10
C ALA A 256 -17.24 4.32 21.52
N VAL A 257 -17.07 5.59 21.13
CA VAL A 257 -15.82 6.09 20.56
C VAL A 257 -15.20 7.12 21.49
N ASP A 258 -13.95 6.89 21.89
CA ASP A 258 -13.09 7.84 22.59
C ASP A 258 -12.09 8.42 21.58
N PRO A 259 -12.39 9.60 20.98
CA PRO A 259 -11.52 10.19 19.96
C PRO A 259 -10.19 10.70 20.53
N LYS A 260 -10.15 11.05 21.83
CA LYS A 260 -8.92 11.55 22.49
C LYS A 260 -7.91 10.42 22.67
N ARG A 261 -8.35 9.27 23.19
CA ARG A 261 -7.52 8.06 23.34
C ARG A 261 -7.38 7.26 22.03
N ARG A 262 -8.17 7.62 21.00
CA ARG A 262 -8.34 6.87 19.75
C ARG A 262 -8.68 5.41 20.02
N VAL A 263 -9.76 5.20 20.77
CA VAL A 263 -10.25 3.88 21.16
C VAL A 263 -11.71 3.75 20.75
N VAL A 264 -12.06 2.59 20.19
CA VAL A 264 -13.46 2.18 20.02
C VAL A 264 -13.76 1.08 21.02
N ARG A 265 -14.81 1.23 21.81
CA ARG A 265 -15.26 0.23 22.80
C ARG A 265 -16.45 -0.53 22.26
N GLN A 266 -16.32 -1.86 22.23
CA GLN A 266 -17.37 -2.79 21.84
C GLN A 266 -17.55 -3.83 22.96
N GLY A 267 -18.58 -3.63 23.79
CA GLY A 267 -18.69 -4.34 25.05
C GLY A 267 -17.47 -4.03 25.93
N GLU A 268 -16.81 -5.07 26.42
CA GLU A 268 -15.61 -4.96 27.26
C GLU A 268 -14.32 -4.78 26.45
N ARG A 269 -14.35 -4.98 25.13
CA ARG A 269 -13.16 -4.88 24.28
C ARG A 269 -12.88 -3.44 23.88
N GLU A 270 -11.63 -3.04 24.04
CA GLU A 270 -11.09 -1.79 23.50
C GLU A 270 -10.29 -2.09 22.22
N VAL A 271 -10.68 -1.44 21.12
CA VAL A 271 -9.96 -1.47 19.84
C VAL A 271 -9.17 -0.18 19.70
N PHE A 272 -7.85 -0.28 19.59
CA PHE A 272 -6.96 0.87 19.51
C PHE A 272 -6.76 1.30 18.06
N VAL A 273 -7.10 2.54 17.74
CA VAL A 273 -6.91 3.12 16.41
C VAL A 273 -5.66 3.98 16.42
N ARG A 274 -4.73 3.70 15.50
CA ARG A 274 -3.39 4.27 15.46
C ARG A 274 -3.00 4.66 14.04
N HIS A 275 -1.95 5.48 13.92
CA HIS A 275 -1.40 5.85 12.63
C HIS A 275 0.12 5.81 12.66
N TYR A 276 0.69 5.17 11.65
CA TYR A 276 2.12 4.96 11.45
C TYR A 276 2.39 5.07 9.95
N PRO A 277 3.05 6.14 9.48
CA PRO A 277 3.30 6.29 8.05
C PRO A 277 4.29 5.23 7.59
N ILE A 278 3.92 4.43 6.58
CA ILE A 278 4.86 3.47 6.00
C ILE A 278 5.93 4.25 5.23
N SER A 279 7.12 3.69 5.19
CA SER A 279 8.24 4.25 4.44
C SER A 279 9.03 3.13 3.77
N ILE A 280 10.23 3.45 3.31
CA ILE A 280 11.09 2.56 2.53
C ILE A 280 12.25 1.99 3.36
N ASP A 281 12.79 0.88 2.88
CA ASP A 281 14.11 0.37 3.27
C ASP A 281 15.12 1.04 2.34
N HIS A 282 15.63 2.20 2.78
CA HIS A 282 16.48 3.03 1.94
C HIS A 282 17.84 2.37 1.65
N GLU A 283 18.41 1.63 2.61
CA GLU A 283 19.67 0.89 2.41
C GLU A 283 19.52 -0.21 1.35
N ASN A 284 18.42 -0.99 1.41
CA ASN A 284 18.16 -1.99 0.38
C ASN A 284 17.85 -1.34 -0.97
N LEU A 285 17.13 -0.22 -0.98
CA LEU A 285 16.83 0.52 -2.20
C LEU A 285 18.11 1.04 -2.87
N GLU A 286 19.04 1.61 -2.11
CA GLU A 286 20.35 2.07 -2.61
C GLU A 286 21.15 0.90 -3.20
N ARG A 287 21.23 -0.24 -2.51
CA ARG A 287 21.88 -1.46 -3.03
C ARG A 287 21.23 -2.00 -4.30
N MET A 288 19.92 -1.95 -4.42
CA MET A 288 19.22 -2.34 -5.66
C MET A 288 19.53 -1.35 -6.80
N SER A 289 19.59 -0.06 -6.48
CA SER A 289 19.84 1.02 -7.44
C SER A 289 21.28 1.06 -7.98
N SER A 290 22.20 0.31 -7.38
CA SER A 290 23.61 0.25 -7.79
C SER A 290 23.92 -0.87 -8.79
N ARG A 291 22.94 -1.73 -9.10
CA ARG A 291 23.09 -2.86 -10.04
C ARG A 291 23.34 -2.39 -11.47
N GLU A 292 24.03 -3.23 -12.26
CA GLU A 292 24.41 -2.91 -13.64
C GLU A 292 23.19 -2.64 -14.52
N GLU A 293 22.15 -3.46 -14.42
CA GLU A 293 20.87 -3.26 -15.12
C GLU A 293 20.27 -1.86 -14.89
N VAL A 294 20.47 -1.24 -13.72
CA VAL A 294 20.00 0.13 -13.43
C VAL A 294 20.89 1.16 -14.12
N ARG A 295 22.21 0.93 -14.17
CA ARG A 295 23.17 1.83 -14.80
C ARG A 295 22.94 1.92 -16.31
N GLU A 296 22.66 0.79 -16.95
CA GLU A 296 22.28 0.74 -18.37
C GLU A 296 21.02 1.59 -18.65
N GLN A 297 20.00 1.47 -17.80
CA GLN A 297 18.79 2.29 -17.93
C GLN A 297 19.05 3.77 -17.67
N GLN A 298 19.97 4.13 -16.74
CA GLN A 298 20.38 5.53 -16.55
C GLN A 298 21.05 6.09 -17.80
N ALA A 299 21.93 5.32 -18.45
CA ALA A 299 22.58 5.74 -19.69
C ALA A 299 21.54 5.96 -20.81
N ARG A 300 20.58 5.05 -20.96
CA ARG A 300 19.47 5.18 -21.91
C ARG A 300 18.65 6.45 -21.65
N LEU A 301 18.26 6.72 -20.40
CA LEU A 301 17.50 7.91 -20.03
C LEU A 301 18.29 9.22 -20.27
N ARG A 302 19.59 9.23 -20.00
CA ARG A 302 20.45 10.40 -20.28
C ARG A 302 20.58 10.66 -21.77
N SER A 303 20.75 9.61 -22.56
CA SER A 303 20.77 9.70 -24.03
C SER A 303 19.45 10.24 -24.56
N LEU A 304 18.33 9.73 -24.03
CA LEU A 304 16.98 10.19 -24.39
C LEU A 304 16.77 11.67 -24.03
N ALA A 305 17.22 12.09 -22.85
CA ALA A 305 17.12 13.49 -22.44
C ALA A 305 17.96 14.41 -23.35
N GLY A 306 19.12 13.95 -23.84
CA GLY A 306 19.94 14.72 -24.78
C GLY A 306 20.37 16.08 -24.22
N GLY A 307 20.66 16.16 -22.92
CA GLY A 307 21.01 17.41 -22.22
C GLY A 307 19.81 18.26 -21.75
N ARG A 308 18.58 17.87 -22.12
CA ARG A 308 17.34 18.51 -21.66
C ARG A 308 17.04 18.18 -20.20
N LYS A 309 16.22 19.01 -19.56
CA LYS A 309 15.68 18.72 -18.23
C LYS A 309 14.77 17.50 -18.27
N LEU A 310 14.85 16.67 -17.24
CA LEU A 310 14.01 15.48 -17.12
C LEU A 310 12.90 15.70 -16.08
N LEU A 311 11.68 15.87 -16.55
CA LEU A 311 10.48 15.71 -15.73
C LEU A 311 10.11 14.22 -15.74
N VAL A 312 9.94 13.63 -14.56
CA VAL A 312 9.71 12.18 -14.42
C VAL A 312 8.39 11.93 -13.73
N ARG A 313 7.68 10.90 -14.19
CA ARG A 313 6.65 10.19 -13.45
C ARG A 313 6.95 8.70 -13.46
N VAL A 314 6.80 8.05 -12.30
CA VAL A 314 6.84 6.60 -12.14
C VAL A 314 5.58 6.17 -11.40
N ASP A 315 4.69 5.44 -12.06
CA ASP A 315 3.40 5.04 -11.47
C ASP A 315 2.82 3.77 -12.10
N ARG A 316 1.89 3.13 -11.40
CA ARG A 316 0.99 2.15 -12.04
C ARG A 316 -0.06 2.88 -12.86
N VAL A 317 -0.46 2.33 -14.00
CA VAL A 317 -1.65 2.77 -14.73
C VAL A 317 -2.87 2.49 -13.85
N GLU A 318 -3.32 3.53 -13.15
CA GLU A 318 -4.27 3.43 -12.05
C GLU A 318 -5.00 4.78 -11.90
N PRO A 319 -6.34 4.82 -11.87
CA PRO A 319 -7.08 6.08 -11.79
C PRO A 319 -6.67 7.02 -10.65
N SER A 320 -6.31 6.48 -9.47
CA SER A 320 -5.88 7.31 -8.34
C SER A 320 -4.58 8.08 -8.61
N LYS A 321 -3.75 7.64 -9.56
CA LYS A 321 -2.45 8.25 -9.89
C LYS A 321 -2.55 9.50 -10.75
N ASN A 322 -3.75 9.84 -11.22
CA ASN A 322 -4.04 11.12 -11.86
C ASN A 322 -3.16 11.39 -13.10
N ILE A 323 -2.90 10.33 -13.89
CA ILE A 323 -1.91 10.38 -14.96
C ILE A 323 -2.31 11.40 -16.03
N LEU A 324 -3.58 11.35 -16.46
CA LEU A 324 -4.15 12.26 -17.45
C LEU A 324 -4.03 13.73 -17.04
N ARG A 325 -4.37 14.10 -15.80
CA ARG A 325 -4.21 15.49 -15.33
C ARG A 325 -2.76 15.94 -15.28
N GLY A 326 -1.83 15.02 -15.01
CA GLY A 326 -0.39 15.33 -15.12
C GLY A 326 0.04 15.63 -16.56
N LEU A 327 -0.49 14.90 -17.55
CA LEU A 327 -0.24 15.18 -18.96
C LEU A 327 -0.90 16.49 -19.41
N GLN A 328 -2.14 16.75 -18.99
CA GLN A 328 -2.84 18.01 -19.21
C GLN A 328 -2.07 19.20 -18.63
N ALA A 329 -1.52 19.06 -17.42
CA ALA A 329 -0.72 20.12 -16.80
C ALA A 329 0.56 20.40 -17.60
N TYR A 330 1.21 19.34 -18.09
CA TYR A 330 2.39 19.49 -18.95
C TYR A 330 2.07 20.15 -20.29
N GLU A 331 0.94 19.81 -20.91
CA GLU A 331 0.44 20.47 -22.12
C GLU A 331 0.16 21.97 -21.89
N VAL A 332 -0.51 22.32 -20.79
CA VAL A 332 -0.74 23.74 -20.41
C VAL A 332 0.60 24.47 -20.21
N PHE A 333 1.56 23.83 -19.53
CA PHE A 333 2.91 24.36 -19.35
C PHE A 333 3.61 24.61 -20.70
N LEU A 334 3.55 23.65 -21.64
CA LEU A 334 4.17 23.80 -22.96
C LEU A 334 3.54 24.93 -23.78
N ARG A 335 2.21 25.13 -23.70
CA ARG A 335 1.53 26.23 -24.38
C ARG A 335 1.91 27.59 -23.80
N ARG A 336 1.98 27.71 -22.47
CA ARG A 336 2.27 28.98 -21.78
C ARG A 336 3.74 29.36 -21.82
N HIS A 337 4.64 28.38 -21.92
CA HIS A 337 6.07 28.59 -21.87
C HIS A 337 6.82 27.98 -23.07
N PRO A 338 6.61 28.49 -24.30
CA PRO A 338 7.29 27.98 -25.50
C PRO A 338 8.83 27.99 -25.42
N HIS A 339 9.42 28.83 -24.58
CA HIS A 339 10.87 28.85 -24.36
C HIS A 339 11.42 27.56 -23.71
N TRP A 340 10.56 26.70 -23.16
CA TRP A 340 10.92 25.37 -22.67
C TRP A 340 10.83 24.28 -23.74
N HIS A 341 10.31 24.58 -24.94
CA HIS A 341 10.33 23.63 -26.05
C HIS A 341 11.78 23.24 -26.36
N ASN A 342 11.99 21.96 -26.68
CA ASN A 342 13.33 21.38 -26.86
C ASN A 342 14.26 21.45 -25.62
N ARG A 343 13.79 21.86 -24.44
CA ARG A 343 14.61 21.97 -23.21
C ARG A 343 14.16 21.07 -22.07
N VAL A 344 13.00 20.42 -22.20
CA VAL A 344 12.47 19.49 -21.19
C VAL A 344 11.81 18.30 -21.87
N VAL A 345 11.95 17.12 -21.28
CA VAL A 345 11.24 15.90 -21.67
C VAL A 345 10.48 15.39 -20.45
N PHE A 346 9.20 15.04 -20.65
CA PHE A 346 8.38 14.40 -19.63
C PHE A 346 8.35 12.89 -19.82
N ALA A 347 9.22 12.19 -19.07
CA ALA A 347 9.27 10.74 -19.05
C ALA A 347 8.19 10.15 -18.12
N ASN A 348 7.19 9.53 -18.73
CA ASN A 348 6.11 8.78 -18.07
C ASN A 348 6.45 7.29 -18.14
N LEU A 349 7.01 6.76 -17.06
CA LEU A 349 7.46 5.38 -16.95
C LEU A 349 6.46 4.59 -16.11
N LEU A 350 5.53 3.93 -16.79
CA LEU A 350 4.33 3.38 -16.18
C LEU A 350 4.37 1.85 -16.14
N TYR A 351 3.61 1.29 -15.20
CA TYR A 351 3.40 -0.15 -15.06
C TYR A 351 1.97 -0.53 -15.43
N PRO A 352 1.75 -1.58 -16.25
CA PRO A 352 0.41 -2.10 -16.46
C PRO A 352 -0.19 -2.56 -15.13
N SER A 353 -1.49 -2.31 -14.93
CA SER A 353 -2.19 -2.69 -13.70
C SER A 353 -3.61 -3.14 -13.99
N ARG A 354 -3.99 -4.27 -13.39
CA ARG A 354 -5.37 -4.78 -13.33
C ARG A 354 -6.07 -4.79 -14.70
N LEU A 355 -5.35 -5.25 -15.74
CA LEU A 355 -5.84 -5.23 -17.13
C LEU A 355 -7.09 -6.11 -17.34
N GLU A 356 -7.47 -6.94 -16.37
CA GLU A 356 -8.76 -7.63 -16.34
C GLU A 356 -9.95 -6.67 -16.21
N LEU A 357 -9.75 -5.47 -15.63
CA LEU A 357 -10.79 -4.47 -15.42
C LEU A 357 -10.85 -3.47 -16.59
N GLN A 358 -12.06 -3.24 -17.12
CA GLN A 358 -12.27 -2.36 -18.28
C GLN A 358 -11.77 -0.93 -18.02
N VAL A 359 -12.07 -0.35 -16.85
CA VAL A 359 -11.63 1.01 -16.46
C VAL A 359 -10.12 1.21 -16.59
N TYR A 360 -9.33 0.17 -16.33
CA TYR A 360 -7.87 0.23 -16.42
C TYR A 360 -7.37 0.15 -17.86
N ARG A 361 -8.00 -0.70 -18.68
CA ARG A 361 -7.73 -0.76 -20.12
C ARG A 361 -8.09 0.55 -20.81
N ASP A 362 -9.20 1.17 -20.41
CA ASP A 362 -9.66 2.46 -20.97
C ASP A 362 -8.69 3.57 -20.60
N LEU A 363 -8.36 3.69 -19.32
CA LEU A 363 -7.36 4.65 -18.85
C LEU A 363 -6.02 4.50 -19.57
N GLN A 364 -5.55 3.27 -19.79
CA GLN A 364 -4.30 3.05 -20.53
C GLN A 364 -4.39 3.62 -21.95
N ARG A 365 -5.47 3.33 -22.68
CA ARG A 365 -5.67 3.86 -24.04
C ARG A 365 -5.74 5.38 -24.04
N GLU A 366 -6.48 5.97 -23.10
CA GLU A 366 -6.57 7.43 -22.97
C GLU A 366 -5.19 8.06 -22.71
N ILE A 367 -4.36 7.48 -21.84
CA ILE A 367 -3.00 7.96 -21.58
C ILE A 367 -2.14 7.91 -22.85
N GLU A 368 -2.16 6.79 -23.57
CA GLU A 368 -1.40 6.60 -24.80
C GLU A 368 -1.84 7.58 -25.90
N GLU A 369 -3.14 7.76 -26.07
CA GLU A 369 -3.71 8.69 -27.05
C GLU A 369 -3.35 10.14 -26.73
N TYR A 370 -3.44 10.53 -25.45
CA TYR A 370 -3.13 11.89 -25.00
C TYR A 370 -1.64 12.21 -25.11
N ALA A 371 -0.76 11.28 -24.71
CA ALA A 371 0.68 11.45 -24.88
C ALA A 371 1.05 11.62 -26.37
N ARG A 372 0.46 10.81 -27.27
CA ARG A 372 0.64 10.98 -28.72
C ARG A 372 0.12 12.32 -29.22
N ALA A 373 -0.99 12.82 -28.68
CA ALA A 373 -1.54 14.13 -29.05
C ALA A 373 -0.57 15.27 -28.69
N ILE A 374 0.00 15.26 -27.48
CA ILE A 374 1.01 16.24 -27.06
C ILE A 374 2.24 16.18 -27.99
N ASN A 375 2.75 14.99 -28.29
CA ASN A 375 3.91 14.88 -29.19
C ASN A 375 3.61 15.35 -30.61
N ARG A 376 2.38 15.13 -31.13
CA ARG A 376 1.98 15.67 -32.43
C ARG A 376 1.89 17.19 -32.45
N GLU A 377 1.44 17.81 -31.35
CA GLU A 377 1.26 19.27 -31.27
C GLU A 377 2.58 20.02 -31.05
N PHE A 378 3.45 19.53 -30.16
CA PHE A 378 4.66 20.26 -29.74
C PHE A 378 5.97 19.62 -30.22
N GLY A 379 5.94 18.38 -30.71
CA GLY A 379 7.15 17.66 -31.08
C GLY A 379 7.87 18.24 -32.28
N SER A 380 9.14 17.90 -32.39
CA SER A 380 10.00 18.23 -33.53
C SER A 380 10.85 17.03 -33.92
N LEU A 381 11.62 17.13 -35.01
CA LEU A 381 12.44 16.01 -35.51
C LEU A 381 13.38 15.42 -34.44
N ASP A 382 13.88 16.24 -33.52
CA ASP A 382 14.88 15.85 -32.52
C ASP A 382 14.33 15.84 -31.07
N TRP A 383 13.01 15.98 -30.89
CA TRP A 383 12.40 16.12 -29.56
C TRP A 383 10.95 15.66 -29.52
N ASP A 384 10.72 14.61 -28.74
CA ASP A 384 9.40 14.25 -28.23
C ASP A 384 9.20 14.87 -26.83
N PRO A 385 8.20 15.77 -26.66
CA PRO A 385 7.91 16.38 -25.37
C PRO A 385 7.55 15.36 -24.29
N VAL A 386 6.87 14.27 -24.65
CA VAL A 386 6.45 13.18 -23.77
C VAL A 386 7.11 11.87 -24.22
N TYR A 387 7.90 11.28 -23.33
CA TYR A 387 8.36 9.90 -23.47
C TYR A 387 7.46 8.99 -22.65
N LEU A 388 6.72 8.08 -23.30
CA LEU A 388 5.80 7.16 -22.63
C LEU A 388 6.28 5.72 -22.80
N GLU A 389 6.46 5.02 -21.68
CA GLU A 389 6.80 3.59 -21.67
C GLU A 389 5.93 2.87 -20.63
N ILE A 390 5.11 1.93 -21.07
CA ILE A 390 4.19 1.15 -20.22
C ILE A 390 4.66 -0.30 -20.20
N GLU A 391 5.47 -0.65 -19.20
CA GLU A 391 6.08 -1.97 -19.09
C GLU A 391 6.51 -2.23 -17.64
N ASP A 392 6.42 -3.49 -17.20
CA ASP A 392 6.93 -3.90 -15.89
C ASP A 392 8.46 -3.97 -15.86
N ASN A 393 9.10 -2.81 -15.67
CA ASN A 393 10.55 -2.67 -15.65
C ASN A 393 10.99 -1.87 -14.41
N TYR A 394 11.32 -2.59 -13.33
CA TYR A 394 11.77 -1.97 -12.08
C TYR A 394 13.14 -1.26 -12.18
N PRO A 395 14.17 -1.84 -12.84
CA PRO A 395 15.43 -1.14 -13.04
C PRO A 395 15.29 0.23 -13.72
N ARG A 396 14.40 0.35 -14.72
CA ARG A 396 14.11 1.61 -15.42
C ARG A 396 13.56 2.69 -14.47
N SER A 397 12.66 2.32 -13.58
CA SER A 397 12.12 3.24 -12.58
C SER A 397 13.17 3.70 -11.58
N LEU A 398 14.03 2.80 -11.09
CA LEU A 398 15.14 3.18 -10.23
C LEU A 398 16.09 4.16 -10.94
N ALA A 399 16.39 3.91 -12.22
CA ALA A 399 17.21 4.81 -13.02
C ALA A 399 16.56 6.21 -13.14
N ALA A 400 15.26 6.28 -13.41
CA ALA A 400 14.56 7.55 -13.52
C ALA A 400 14.50 8.32 -12.19
N LEU A 401 14.31 7.62 -11.08
CA LEU A 401 14.35 8.22 -9.74
C LEU A 401 15.74 8.77 -9.37
N LYS A 402 16.82 8.24 -9.97
CA LYS A 402 18.17 8.80 -9.82
C LYS A 402 18.39 10.05 -10.69
N GLU A 403 17.76 10.11 -11.86
CA GLU A 403 18.06 11.08 -12.92
C GLU A 403 17.07 12.25 -13.07
N PHE A 404 15.97 12.31 -12.31
CA PHE A 404 15.01 13.40 -12.50
C PHE A 404 15.56 14.78 -12.10
N ASP A 405 15.23 15.81 -12.89
CA ASP A 405 15.31 17.21 -12.46
C ASP A 405 14.05 17.62 -11.69
N VAL A 406 12.89 17.11 -12.12
CA VAL A 406 11.60 17.27 -11.43
C VAL A 406 10.87 15.92 -11.40
N LEU A 407 10.35 15.52 -10.24
CA LEU A 407 9.52 14.32 -10.07
C LEU A 407 8.08 14.77 -9.82
N LEU A 408 7.15 14.41 -10.71
CA LEU A 408 5.72 14.71 -10.56
C LEU A 408 4.99 13.55 -9.90
N VAL A 409 4.52 13.77 -8.67
CA VAL A 409 3.73 12.82 -7.88
C VAL A 409 2.41 13.48 -7.50
N ASN A 410 1.42 13.47 -8.39
CA ASN A 410 0.17 14.20 -8.21
C ASN A 410 -1.10 13.32 -8.08
N PRO A 411 -1.10 12.20 -7.32
CA PRO A 411 -2.29 11.36 -7.21
C PRO A 411 -3.49 12.15 -6.65
N VAL A 412 -4.70 11.73 -7.01
CA VAL A 412 -5.95 12.34 -6.51
C VAL A 412 -6.03 12.17 -4.99
N ILE A 413 -6.02 10.92 -4.55
CA ILE A 413 -5.85 10.52 -3.15
C ILE A 413 -5.02 9.24 -3.18
N ASP A 414 -3.99 9.15 -2.34
CA ASP A 414 -3.13 7.97 -2.24
C ASP A 414 -2.81 7.70 -0.77
N GLY A 415 -2.87 6.44 -0.34
CA GLY A 415 -2.67 6.08 1.06
C GLY A 415 -1.33 6.54 1.62
N MET A 416 -0.28 6.51 0.79
CA MET A 416 1.04 7.07 1.12
C MET A 416 1.75 7.64 -0.11
N ASN A 417 1.95 6.83 -1.16
CA ASN A 417 2.83 7.07 -2.30
C ASN A 417 4.35 6.95 -1.96
N LEU A 418 4.89 5.73 -2.12
CA LEU A 418 6.31 5.47 -1.85
C LEU A 418 7.26 6.00 -2.92
N VAL A 419 6.81 6.23 -4.15
CA VAL A 419 7.64 6.77 -5.23
C VAL A 419 8.25 8.12 -4.84
N SER A 420 7.48 8.98 -4.17
CA SER A 420 7.99 10.25 -3.63
C SER A 420 9.16 10.06 -2.65
N LYS A 421 9.09 9.02 -1.80
CA LYS A 421 10.13 8.70 -0.81
C LYS A 421 11.35 8.04 -1.44
N GLU A 422 11.13 7.14 -2.40
CA GLU A 422 12.19 6.51 -3.19
C GLU A 422 12.97 7.56 -3.99
N GLY A 423 12.26 8.49 -4.63
CA GLY A 423 12.87 9.63 -5.32
C GLY A 423 13.70 10.53 -4.41
N ALA A 424 13.21 10.85 -3.20
CA ALA A 424 13.93 11.67 -2.23
C ALA A 424 15.28 11.05 -1.83
N VAL A 425 15.34 9.72 -1.68
CA VAL A 425 16.58 9.01 -1.35
C VAL A 425 17.49 8.92 -2.57
N LEU A 426 16.98 8.37 -3.68
CA LEU A 426 17.80 7.96 -4.82
C LEU A 426 18.32 9.10 -5.69
N ASN A 427 17.66 10.26 -5.69
CA ASN A 427 17.98 11.31 -6.65
C ASN A 427 19.42 11.82 -6.53
N GLN A 428 20.12 11.89 -7.67
CA GLN A 428 21.51 12.31 -7.78
C GLN A 428 21.68 13.71 -8.39
N ARG A 429 20.57 14.36 -8.79
CA ARG A 429 20.56 15.65 -9.50
C ARG A 429 20.03 16.83 -8.67
N GLN A 430 19.79 16.62 -7.37
CA GLN A 430 19.13 17.60 -6.50
C GLN A 430 17.75 17.99 -7.09
N GLY A 431 17.04 17.00 -7.62
CA GLY A 431 15.75 17.16 -8.26
C GLY A 431 14.68 17.64 -7.29
N VAL A 432 13.70 18.37 -7.83
CA VAL A 432 12.56 18.89 -7.07
C VAL A 432 11.42 17.89 -7.14
N ILE A 433 10.75 17.63 -6.02
CA ILE A 433 9.57 16.79 -5.98
C ILE A 433 8.34 17.70 -5.95
N ILE A 434 7.45 17.53 -6.92
CA ILE A 434 6.10 18.09 -6.91
C ILE A 434 5.18 17.00 -6.34
N LEU A 435 4.47 17.30 -5.25
CA LEU A 435 3.69 16.32 -4.51
C LEU A 435 2.25 16.81 -4.27
N SER A 436 1.27 16.01 -4.67
CA SER A 436 -0.14 16.29 -4.37
C SER A 436 -0.40 16.26 -2.87
N VAL A 437 -1.18 17.23 -2.42
CA VAL A 437 -1.71 17.28 -1.04
C VAL A 437 -2.63 16.10 -0.71
N GLY A 438 -3.10 15.35 -1.72
CA GLY A 438 -3.89 14.12 -1.59
C GLY A 438 -3.07 12.86 -1.29
N ALA A 439 -1.74 12.92 -1.37
CA ALA A 439 -0.88 11.79 -1.02
C ALA A 439 -0.60 11.75 0.50
N GLY A 440 -0.68 10.57 1.12
CA GLY A 440 -0.31 10.42 2.53
C GLY A 440 1.12 10.89 2.86
N ALA A 441 2.07 10.72 1.93
CA ALA A 441 3.46 11.16 2.07
C ALA A 441 3.60 12.68 2.21
N TYR A 442 2.61 13.46 1.73
CA TYR A 442 2.63 14.91 1.88
C TYR A 442 2.66 15.34 3.35
N GLN A 443 2.04 14.57 4.26
CA GLN A 443 2.03 14.91 5.69
C GLN A 443 3.44 14.95 6.30
N GLU A 444 4.33 14.08 5.83
CA GLU A 444 5.73 14.06 6.26
C GLU A 444 6.59 15.01 5.42
N LEU A 445 6.31 15.13 4.12
CA LEU A 445 7.17 15.82 3.16
C LEU A 445 6.81 17.29 2.89
N ARG A 446 5.73 17.83 3.48
CA ARG A 446 5.21 19.20 3.19
C ARG A 446 6.25 20.32 3.19
N GLY A 447 7.31 20.21 3.99
CA GLY A 447 8.39 21.22 4.10
C GLY A 447 9.54 21.03 3.12
N ALA A 448 9.51 19.95 2.31
CA ALA A 448 10.60 19.51 1.46
C ALA A 448 10.20 19.31 -0.01
N VAL A 449 8.95 19.64 -0.37
CA VAL A 449 8.36 19.43 -1.70
C VAL A 449 7.56 20.65 -2.13
N LEU A 450 7.27 20.76 -3.42
CA LEU A 450 6.29 21.73 -3.92
C LEU A 450 4.89 21.10 -3.92
N PRO A 451 3.93 21.63 -3.13
CA PRO A 451 2.58 21.10 -3.09
C PRO A 451 1.80 21.43 -4.37
N VAL A 452 0.86 20.57 -4.74
CA VAL A 452 -0.17 20.86 -5.74
C VAL A 452 -1.54 20.35 -5.30
N ASN A 453 -2.61 21.03 -5.70
CA ASN A 453 -3.94 20.46 -5.67
C ASN A 453 -4.06 19.38 -6.76
N PRO A 454 -4.58 18.17 -6.45
CA PRO A 454 -4.69 17.10 -7.42
C PRO A 454 -5.60 17.43 -8.63
N LEU A 455 -6.53 18.36 -8.49
CA LEU A 455 -7.51 18.67 -9.54
C LEU A 455 -7.15 19.92 -10.34
N ASP A 456 -6.26 20.76 -9.82
CA ASP A 456 -5.88 22.01 -10.48
C ASP A 456 -4.73 21.77 -11.47
N VAL A 457 -5.11 21.60 -12.74
CA VAL A 457 -4.20 21.43 -13.86
C VAL A 457 -3.34 22.67 -14.08
N VAL A 458 -3.88 23.86 -13.83
CA VAL A 458 -3.16 25.12 -14.04
C VAL A 458 -2.13 25.32 -12.94
N GLU A 459 -2.51 25.14 -11.66
CA GLU A 459 -1.55 25.16 -10.54
C GLU A 459 -0.43 24.14 -10.77
N THR A 460 -0.75 22.93 -11.23
CA THR A 460 0.26 21.92 -11.53
C THR A 460 1.21 22.38 -12.63
N ALA A 461 0.70 23.03 -13.70
CA ALA A 461 1.53 23.58 -14.78
C ALA A 461 2.46 24.71 -14.29
N GLU A 462 1.95 25.65 -13.50
CA GLU A 462 2.75 26.73 -12.90
C GLU A 462 3.80 26.17 -11.92
N THR A 463 3.47 25.10 -11.19
CA THR A 463 4.41 24.44 -10.28
C THR A 463 5.49 23.68 -11.04
N ILE A 464 5.19 23.12 -12.22
CA ILE A 464 6.20 22.54 -13.13
C ILE A 464 7.20 23.63 -13.54
N LEU A 465 6.72 24.81 -13.95
CA LEU A 465 7.58 25.95 -14.27
C LEU A 465 8.46 26.33 -13.07
N GLN A 466 7.84 26.55 -11.90
CA GLN A 466 8.54 26.89 -10.67
C GLN A 466 9.63 25.88 -10.32
N ALA A 467 9.36 24.59 -10.48
CA ALA A 467 10.31 23.52 -10.18
C ALA A 467 11.51 23.54 -11.14
N LEU A 468 11.28 23.80 -12.43
CA LEU A 468 12.31 23.86 -13.46
C LEU A 468 13.20 25.10 -13.34
N GLU A 469 12.64 26.23 -12.91
CA GLU A 469 13.34 27.51 -12.72
C GLU A 469 13.95 27.69 -11.32
N LEU A 470 13.72 26.73 -10.43
CA LEU A 470 14.19 26.80 -9.05
C LEU A 470 15.73 26.86 -9.01
N GLY A 471 16.28 27.92 -8.41
CA GLY A 471 17.73 28.06 -8.27
C GLY A 471 18.35 26.94 -7.42
N ASP A 472 19.59 26.57 -7.76
CA ASP A 472 20.34 25.45 -7.18
C ASP A 472 20.37 25.41 -5.63
N ARG A 473 20.47 26.57 -4.98
CA ARG A 473 20.46 26.65 -3.51
C ARG A 473 19.15 26.10 -2.93
N LYS A 474 18.01 26.49 -3.49
CA LYS A 474 16.69 26.02 -3.03
C LYS A 474 16.49 24.54 -3.37
N ARG A 475 16.92 24.11 -4.57
CA ARG A 475 16.86 22.70 -5.01
C ARG A 475 17.59 21.78 -4.04
N ARG A 476 18.83 22.14 -3.68
CA ARG A 476 19.62 21.41 -2.66
C ARG A 476 18.93 21.33 -1.31
N ALA A 477 18.36 22.45 -0.85
CA ALA A 477 17.69 22.50 0.45
C ALA A 477 16.48 21.56 0.49
N LEU A 478 15.62 21.60 -0.54
CA LEU A 478 14.45 20.73 -0.66
C LEU A 478 14.86 19.24 -0.74
N ALA A 479 15.80 18.91 -1.63
CA ALA A 479 16.27 17.53 -1.80
C ALA A 479 16.89 16.96 -0.51
N LYS A 480 17.69 17.77 0.19
CA LYS A 480 18.29 17.40 1.49
C LYS A 480 17.20 17.16 2.53
N ALA A 481 16.27 18.09 2.70
CA ALA A 481 15.18 17.95 3.68
C ALA A 481 14.30 16.72 3.41
N ALA A 482 13.99 16.44 2.14
CA ALA A 482 13.19 15.27 1.77
C ALA A 482 13.91 13.97 2.13
N ARG A 483 15.22 13.89 1.84
CA ARG A 483 16.05 12.74 2.18
C ARG A 483 16.14 12.52 3.69
N GLU A 484 16.37 13.57 4.47
CA GLU A 484 16.47 13.50 5.94
C GLU A 484 15.17 12.97 6.57
N VAL A 485 14.00 13.46 6.12
CA VAL A 485 12.69 12.96 6.59
C VAL A 485 12.52 11.46 6.31
N VAL A 486 12.86 11.03 5.09
CA VAL A 486 12.67 9.62 4.69
C VAL A 486 13.67 8.68 5.38
N GLN A 487 14.92 9.12 5.58
CA GLN A 487 15.93 8.33 6.29
C GLN A 487 15.60 8.17 7.79
N ALA A 488 15.01 9.20 8.42
CA ALA A 488 14.58 9.14 9.82
C ALA A 488 13.35 8.25 10.07
N ASN A 489 12.52 8.03 9.05
CA ASN A 489 11.31 7.22 9.14
C ASN A 489 11.42 6.03 8.20
N THR A 490 11.95 4.89 8.65
CA THR A 490 12.15 3.70 7.80
C THR A 490 10.95 2.75 7.82
N SER A 491 10.90 1.86 6.83
CA SER A 491 9.96 0.73 6.79
C SER A 491 10.05 -0.17 8.04
N PHE A 492 11.26 -0.32 8.59
CA PHE A 492 11.50 -1.07 9.84
C PHE A 492 10.87 -0.35 11.04
N LYS A 493 11.08 0.96 11.19
CA LYS A 493 10.45 1.78 12.23
C LYS A 493 8.92 1.70 12.19
N TRP A 494 8.34 1.72 10.99
CA TRP A 494 6.89 1.52 10.78
C TRP A 494 6.41 0.16 11.33
N PHE A 495 7.17 -0.92 11.11
CA PHE A 495 6.83 -2.23 11.67
C PHE A 495 6.96 -2.26 13.20
N LEU A 496 8.02 -1.65 13.75
CA LEU A 496 8.22 -1.56 15.20
C LEU A 496 7.05 -0.87 15.91
N GLN A 497 6.51 0.20 15.32
CA GLN A 497 5.37 0.91 15.87
C GLN A 497 4.12 0.02 15.98
N GLN A 498 3.90 -0.87 15.01
CA GLN A 498 2.78 -1.84 15.07
C GLN A 498 2.99 -2.87 16.19
N MET A 499 4.22 -3.38 16.35
CA MET A 499 4.52 -4.29 17.45
C MET A 499 4.34 -3.65 18.82
N ARG A 500 4.78 -2.40 18.98
CA ARG A 500 4.58 -1.63 20.22
C ARG A 500 3.12 -1.46 20.56
N ALA A 501 2.29 -1.19 19.55
CA ALA A 501 0.86 -1.10 19.73
C ALA A 501 0.26 -2.41 20.26
N LEU A 502 0.67 -3.56 19.72
CA LEU A 502 0.24 -4.87 20.22
C LEU A 502 0.77 -5.15 21.64
N ARG A 503 2.03 -4.81 21.94
CA ARG A 503 2.60 -4.99 23.28
C ARG A 503 1.86 -4.17 24.33
N MET A 504 1.50 -2.93 24.00
CA MET A 504 0.66 -2.09 24.86
C MET A 504 -0.68 -2.77 25.17
N VAL A 505 -1.34 -3.39 24.17
CA VAL A 505 -2.58 -4.14 24.41
C VAL A 505 -2.34 -5.37 25.28
N GLU A 506 -1.26 -6.12 25.04
CA GLU A 506 -0.89 -7.28 25.85
C GLU A 506 -0.76 -6.88 27.32
N ARG A 507 -0.02 -5.81 27.62
CA ARG A 507 0.17 -5.31 28.99
C ARG A 507 -1.15 -4.87 29.64
N LEU A 508 -1.99 -4.12 28.91
CA LEU A 508 -3.30 -3.70 29.44
C LEU A 508 -4.22 -4.89 29.76
N ARG A 509 -4.08 -6.01 29.04
CA ARG A 509 -4.81 -7.26 29.33
C ARG A 509 -4.21 -7.99 30.54
N GLU A 510 -2.90 -7.98 30.70
CA GLU A 510 -2.21 -8.54 31.87
C GLU A 510 -2.60 -7.77 33.15
N GLU A 511 -2.65 -6.43 33.10
CA GLU A 511 -3.08 -5.56 34.21
C GLU A 511 -4.54 -5.79 34.61
N LYS A 512 -5.45 -5.98 33.62
CA LYS A 512 -6.87 -6.28 33.87
C LYS A 512 -7.12 -7.73 34.31
N GLY A 513 -6.16 -8.62 34.08
CA GLY A 513 -6.27 -10.06 34.35
C GLY A 513 -6.34 -10.46 35.83
N GLY A 514 -6.34 -9.50 36.76
CA GLY A 514 -6.64 -9.71 38.19
C GLY A 514 -8.11 -9.99 38.50
N GLU A 515 -9.03 -9.69 37.58
CA GLU A 515 -10.46 -10.02 37.69
C GLU A 515 -10.91 -10.67 36.38
N ARG A 516 -10.85 -12.01 36.30
CA ARG A 516 -11.40 -12.76 35.16
C ARG A 516 -12.86 -13.10 35.46
N GLU A 517 -13.80 -12.40 34.83
CA GLU A 517 -15.17 -12.86 34.67
C GLU A 517 -15.56 -13.00 33.20
N THR A 518 -16.53 -13.88 32.97
CA THR A 518 -16.85 -14.60 31.73
C THR A 518 -17.40 -13.75 30.59
N PHE A 519 -16.90 -13.99 29.38
CA PHE A 519 -17.36 -13.41 28.12
C PHE A 519 -18.88 -13.55 27.90
N PRO A 520 -19.60 -12.48 27.50
CA PRO A 520 -20.92 -12.61 26.92
C PRO A 520 -20.82 -13.26 25.54
N SER A 521 -21.67 -14.26 25.29
CA SER A 521 -21.79 -14.94 24.00
C SER A 521 -21.95 -13.95 22.84
N ILE A 522 -21.14 -14.12 21.79
CA ILE A 522 -21.32 -13.46 20.50
C ILE A 522 -22.77 -13.70 20.03
N PRO A 523 -23.56 -12.66 19.71
CA PRO A 523 -24.93 -12.85 19.23
C PRO A 523 -24.96 -13.74 17.99
N ARG A 524 -25.73 -14.84 18.04
CA ARG A 524 -26.04 -15.70 16.89
C ARG A 524 -26.90 -14.91 15.90
N TYR A 525 -26.28 -14.25 14.93
CA TYR A 525 -26.97 -13.71 13.76
C TYR A 525 -26.57 -14.47 12.50
N GLU A 526 -26.92 -15.75 12.46
CA GLU A 526 -27.24 -16.44 11.21
C GLU A 526 -28.76 -16.51 11.11
N ARG A 527 -29.33 -15.53 10.41
CA ARG A 527 -30.66 -15.54 9.77
C ARG A 527 -30.89 -14.11 9.30
N PHE A 528 -30.44 -13.82 8.09
CA PHE A 528 -31.14 -13.03 7.07
C PHE A 528 -30.32 -13.22 5.79
N LEU A 529 -31.03 -13.75 4.79
CA LEU A 529 -30.68 -14.38 3.51
C LEU A 529 -29.43 -13.85 2.76
#